data_AF-A0A2A5BG40-F1
#
_entry.id   AF-A0A2A5BG40-F1
#
_cell.length_a   1.000
_cell.length_b   1.000
_cell.length_c   1.000
_cell.angle_alpha   90.00
_cell.angle_beta   90.00
_cell.angle_gamma   90.00
#
_symmetry.space_group_name_H-M   'P 1'
#
loop_
_entity.id
_entity.type
_entity.pdbx_description
1 polymer ?
#
loop_
_entity_poly.entity_id
_entity_poly.type
_entity_poly.pdbx_seq_one_letter_code
_entity_poly.pdbx_strand_id
1 'polypeptide(L)'
;MLDMASQLTDLGDADALERAIQEDENNHQARFDLALILWAKGAEEAAADQLLEIVARDRSWNEDGARKQLVKFFEIIGPMEPLTVKIRKKLSSLLFS
;
A
#
# COMPACT_ATOMS: atom_id res chain seq x y z
N MET A 1 19.64 6.89 8.48
CA MET A 1 19.32 6.50 7.09
C MET A 1 19.70 5.03 6.85
N LEU A 2 19.49 4.14 7.83
CA LEU A 2 19.83 2.71 7.77
C LEU A 2 18.64 1.81 8.13
N ASP A 3 17.57 2.36 8.68
CA ASP A 3 16.43 1.57 9.18
C ASP A 3 15.54 0.99 8.07
N MET A 4 15.43 1.65 6.92
CA MET A 4 14.54 1.19 5.84
C MET A 4 15.12 0.00 5.08
N ALA A 5 16.44 -0.07 4.91
CA ALA A 5 17.09 -1.15 4.17
C ALA A 5 17.02 -2.50 4.90
N SER A 6 17.07 -2.51 6.23
CA SER A 6 16.91 -3.73 7.03
C SER A 6 15.46 -4.23 7.07
N GLN A 7 14.48 -3.31 7.11
CA GLN A 7 13.05 -3.66 7.07
C GLN A 7 12.64 -4.30 5.73
N LEU A 8 13.28 -3.90 4.63
CA LEU A 8 13.06 -4.48 3.31
C LEU A 8 13.49 -5.95 3.21
N THR A 9 14.56 -6.34 3.91
CA THR A 9 15.00 -7.74 3.96
C THR A 9 14.02 -8.66 4.69
N ASP A 10 13.30 -8.16 5.69
CA ASP A 10 12.30 -8.93 6.45
C ASP A 10 10.95 -9.05 5.74
N LEU A 11 10.57 -8.06 4.92
CA LEU A 11 9.32 -8.06 4.15
C LEU A 11 9.36 -9.02 2.92
N GLY A 12 10.53 -9.58 2.59
CA GLY A 12 10.74 -10.41 1.41
C GLY A 12 11.07 -9.61 0.14
N ASP A 13 11.29 -10.32 -0.97
CA ASP A 13 11.54 -9.68 -2.27
C ASP A 13 10.22 -9.27 -2.94
N ALA A 14 10.20 -8.08 -3.55
CA ALA A 14 9.02 -7.56 -4.25
C ALA A 14 8.53 -8.54 -5.32
N ASP A 15 9.45 -9.15 -6.07
CA ASP A 15 9.13 -10.12 -7.12
C ASP A 15 8.48 -11.39 -6.56
N ALA A 16 8.86 -11.79 -5.34
CA ALA A 16 8.24 -12.94 -4.68
C ALA A 16 6.81 -12.62 -4.22
N LEU A 17 6.59 -11.42 -3.69
CA LEU A 17 5.25 -10.95 -3.29
C LEU A 17 4.34 -10.79 -4.51
N GLU A 18 4.84 -10.24 -5.62
CA GLU A 18 4.08 -10.13 -6.86
C GLU A 18 3.64 -11.49 -7.39
N ARG A 19 4.53 -12.50 -7.37
CA ARG A 19 4.15 -13.88 -7.74
C ARG A 19 3.09 -14.45 -6.78
N ALA A 20 3.26 -14.26 -5.48
CA ALA A 20 2.28 -14.71 -4.50
C ALA A 20 0.89 -14.08 -4.73
N ILE A 21 0.85 -12.81 -5.14
CA ILE A 21 -0.39 -12.11 -5.50
C ILE A 21 -0.99 -12.64 -6.81
N GLN A 22 -0.16 -13.03 -7.78
CA GLN A 22 -0.64 -13.64 -9.03
C GLN A 22 -1.21 -15.04 -8.80
N GLU A 23 -0.66 -15.80 -7.85
CA GLU A 23 -1.18 -17.12 -7.46
C GLU A 23 -2.43 -17.01 -6.59
N ASP A 24 -2.50 -16.00 -5.71
CA ASP A 24 -3.67 -15.68 -4.90
C ASP A 24 -3.94 -14.17 -4.88
N GLU A 25 -4.91 -13.73 -5.68
CA GLU A 25 -5.26 -12.31 -5.78
C GLU A 25 -5.80 -11.72 -4.48
N ASN A 26 -6.29 -12.57 -3.56
CA ASN A 26 -6.81 -12.20 -2.24
C ASN A 26 -5.74 -12.28 -1.13
N ASN A 27 -4.47 -12.49 -1.49
CA ASN A 27 -3.36 -12.39 -0.57
C ASN A 27 -3.09 -10.91 -0.20
N HIS A 28 -3.97 -10.35 0.63
CA HIS A 28 -3.93 -8.97 1.08
C HIS A 28 -2.67 -8.66 1.89
N GLN A 29 -2.14 -9.65 2.62
CA GLN A 29 -0.87 -9.50 3.34
C GLN A 29 0.28 -9.24 2.36
N ALA A 30 0.41 -10.06 1.30
CA ALA A 30 1.44 -9.85 0.29
C ALA A 30 1.31 -8.50 -0.43
N ARG A 31 0.08 -8.04 -0.72
CA ARG A 31 -0.15 -6.70 -1.28
C ARG A 31 0.28 -5.59 -0.33
N PHE A 32 0.03 -5.76 0.97
CA PHE A 32 0.40 -4.78 1.99
C PHE A 32 1.92 -4.68 2.11
N ASP A 33 2.60 -5.82 2.19
CA ASP A 33 4.06 -5.87 2.29
C ASP A 33 4.71 -5.32 1.02
N LEU A 34 4.16 -5.63 -0.16
CA LEU A 34 4.61 -5.07 -1.43
C LEU A 34 4.45 -3.55 -1.45
N ALA A 35 3.34 -3.01 -0.92
CA ALA A 35 3.14 -1.57 -0.81
C ALA A 35 4.22 -0.89 0.05
N LEU A 36 4.60 -1.51 1.17
CA LEU A 36 5.68 -0.99 2.03
C LEU A 36 7.02 -0.98 1.29
N ILE A 37 7.33 -2.05 0.55
CA ILE A 37 8.56 -2.14 -0.24
C ILE A 37 8.58 -1.09 -1.35
N LEU A 38 7.48 -0.96 -2.11
CA LEU A 38 7.36 0.03 -3.18
C LEU A 38 7.51 1.46 -2.64
N TRP A 39 6.91 1.75 -1.49
CA TRP A 39 7.04 3.05 -0.84
C TRP A 39 8.50 3.35 -0.47
N ALA A 40 9.19 2.40 0.17
CA ALA A 40 10.59 2.55 0.53
C ALA A 40 11.53 2.70 -0.69
N LYS A 41 11.13 2.17 -1.85
CA LYS A 41 11.82 2.33 -3.14
C LYS A 41 11.48 3.64 -3.87
N GLY A 42 10.61 4.49 -3.30
CA GLY A 42 10.17 5.75 -3.93
C GLY A 42 9.08 5.57 -5.00
N ALA A 43 8.53 4.36 -5.15
CA ALA A 43 7.41 4.07 -6.03
C ALA A 43 6.06 4.33 -5.31
N GLU A 44 5.88 5.57 -4.84
CA GLU A 44 4.79 5.96 -3.95
C GLU A 44 3.39 5.72 -4.53
N GLU A 45 3.21 5.99 -5.84
CA GLU A 45 1.93 5.75 -6.51
C GLU A 45 1.61 4.26 -6.58
N ALA A 46 2.59 3.43 -6.96
CA ALA A 46 2.40 1.98 -7.04
C ALA A 46 2.12 1.39 -5.65
N ALA A 47 2.79 1.89 -4.61
CA ALA A 47 2.52 1.51 -3.23
C ALA A 47 1.08 1.82 -2.81
N ALA A 48 0.62 3.03 -3.10
CA ALA A 48 -0.75 3.45 -2.78
C ALA A 48 -1.79 2.62 -3.54
N ASP A 49 -1.53 2.29 -4.80
CA ASP A 49 -2.44 1.48 -5.61
C ASP A 49 -2.59 0.05 -5.06
N GLN A 50 -1.52 -0.58 -4.53
CA GLN A 50 -1.63 -1.88 -3.86
C GLN A 50 -2.52 -1.83 -2.61
N LEU A 51 -2.42 -0.77 -1.80
CA LEU A 51 -3.28 -0.60 -0.63
C LEU A 51 -4.74 -0.31 -1.01
N LEU A 52 -4.97 0.46 -2.08
CA LEU A 52 -6.31 0.70 -2.61
C LEU A 52 -6.97 -0.60 -3.08
N GLU A 53 -6.20 -1.50 -3.69
CA GLU A 53 -6.70 -2.81 -4.13
C GLU A 53 -7.16 -3.67 -2.94
N ILE A 54 -6.42 -3.64 -1.83
CA ILE A 54 -6.88 -4.29 -0.58
C ILE A 54 -8.23 -3.69 -0.16
N VAL A 55 -8.34 -2.35 -0.10
CA VAL A 55 -9.60 -1.70 0.30
C VAL A 55 -10.74 -2.01 -0.66
N ALA A 56 -10.48 -2.15 -1.96
CA ALA A 56 -11.48 -2.50 -2.95
C ALA A 56 -12.03 -3.92 -2.74
N ARG A 57 -11.17 -4.86 -2.31
CA ARG A 57 -11.53 -6.26 -2.09
C ARG A 57 -12.09 -6.54 -0.69
N ASP A 58 -11.40 -6.06 0.34
CA ASP A 58 -11.81 -6.16 1.74
C ASP A 58 -11.45 -4.87 2.49
N ARG A 59 -12.47 -4.02 2.64
CA ARG A 59 -12.37 -2.74 3.36
C ARG A 59 -11.98 -2.92 4.84
N SER A 60 -12.33 -4.06 5.44
CA SER A 60 -12.14 -4.35 6.87
C SER A 60 -10.85 -5.13 7.17
N TRP A 61 -10.11 -5.51 6.13
CA TRP A 61 -8.91 -6.33 6.28
C TRP A 61 -7.94 -5.74 7.31
N ASN A 62 -7.52 -6.58 8.25
CA ASN A 62 -6.59 -6.25 9.33
C ASN A 62 -6.98 -4.96 10.09
N GLU A 63 -8.25 -4.88 10.51
CA GLU A 63 -8.81 -3.73 11.23
C GLU A 63 -8.61 -2.41 10.46
N ASP A 64 -8.95 -2.38 9.18
CA ASP A 64 -8.70 -1.27 8.26
C ASP A 64 -7.21 -0.98 8.01
N GLY A 65 -6.35 -1.99 8.10
CA GLY A 65 -4.88 -1.85 8.03
C GLY A 65 -4.40 -1.10 6.78
N ALA A 66 -4.94 -1.45 5.61
CA ALA A 66 -4.60 -0.78 4.35
C ALA A 66 -4.98 0.71 4.33
N ARG A 67 -6.17 1.05 4.80
CA ARG A 67 -6.64 2.44 4.91
C ARG A 67 -5.78 3.24 5.88
N LYS A 68 -5.49 2.68 7.06
CA LYS A 68 -4.63 3.31 8.06
C LYS A 68 -3.23 3.58 7.49
N GLN A 69 -2.68 2.64 6.72
CA GLN A 69 -1.38 2.81 6.09
C GLN A 69 -1.37 3.90 5.00
N LEU A 70 -2.42 3.99 4.17
CA LEU A 70 -2.59 5.10 3.22
C LEU A 70 -2.57 6.47 3.92
N VAL A 71 -3.25 6.60 5.06
CA VAL A 71 -3.23 7.85 5.85
C VAL A 71 -1.81 8.18 6.32
N LYS A 72 -1.06 7.20 6.83
CA LYS A 72 0.35 7.41 7.24
C LYS A 72 1.23 7.85 6.06
N PHE A 73 1.05 7.26 4.89
CA PHE A 73 1.76 7.70 3.68
C PHE A 73 1.47 9.17 3.37
N PHE A 74 0.21 9.59 3.44
CA PHE A 74 -0.17 11.00 3.21
C PHE A 74 0.36 11.96 4.26
N GLU A 75 0.54 11.52 5.51
CA GLU A 75 1.16 12.32 6.56
C GLU A 75 2.65 12.57 6.30
N ILE A 76 3.33 11.62 5.66
CA ILE A 76 4.77 11.71 5.32
C ILE A 76 5.01 12.67 4.16
N ILE A 77 4.31 12.48 3.03
CA ILE A 77 4.54 13.31 1.83
C ILE A 77 3.77 14.64 1.88
N GLY A 78 2.68 14.69 2.64
CA GLY A 78 1.89 15.90 2.87
C GLY A 78 0.49 15.83 2.27
N PRO A 79 -0.50 16.49 2.92
CA PRO A 79 -1.91 16.41 2.54
C PRO A 79 -2.27 17.12 1.24
N MET A 80 -1.42 18.04 0.77
CA MET A 80 -1.63 18.86 -0.44
C MET A 80 -0.87 18.33 -1.65
N GLU A 81 -0.03 17.30 -1.49
CA GLU A 81 0.70 16.71 -2.61
C GLU A 81 -0.27 16.20 -3.68
N PRO A 82 0.02 16.40 -4.98
CA PRO A 82 -0.85 15.94 -6.07
C PRO A 82 -1.16 14.45 -5.98
N LEU A 83 -0.16 13.65 -5.57
CA LEU A 83 -0.33 12.21 -5.36
C LEU A 83 -1.33 11.94 -4.23
N THR A 84 -1.16 12.57 -3.08
CA THR A 84 -2.10 12.45 -1.94
C THR A 84 -3.53 12.78 -2.37
N VAL A 85 -3.74 13.89 -3.08
CA VAL A 85 -5.07 14.30 -3.57
C VAL A 85 -5.67 13.24 -4.50
N LYS A 86 -4.86 12.74 -5.45
CA LYS A 86 -5.27 11.69 -6.40
C LYS A 86 -5.71 10.42 -5.69
N ILE A 87 -4.90 9.90 -4.78
CA ILE A 87 -5.18 8.65 -4.08
C ILE A 87 -6.34 8.82 -3.10
N ARG A 88 -6.46 9.95 -2.39
CA ARG A 88 -7.64 10.24 -1.55
C ARG A 88 -8.94 10.22 -2.33
N LYS A 89 -8.95 10.75 -3.56
CA LYS A 89 -10.11 10.70 -4.45
C LYS A 89 -10.48 9.25 -4.79
N LYS A 90 -9.50 8.41 -5.16
CA LYS A 90 -9.71 6.97 -5.42
C LYS A 90 -10.27 6.27 -4.17
N LEU A 91 -9.66 6.48 -3.01
CA LEU A 91 -10.09 5.89 -1.74
C LEU A 91 -11.53 6.27 -1.40
N SER A 92 -11.89 7.56 -1.51
CA SER A 92 -13.25 8.02 -1.29
C SER A 92 -14.26 7.32 -2.20
N SER A 93 -13.94 7.21 -3.50
CA SER A 93 -14.77 6.49 -4.45
C SER A 93 -14.99 5.03 -4.03
N LEU A 94 -13.94 4.34 -3.55
CA LEU A 94 -14.05 2.95 -3.11
C LEU A 94 -14.86 2.78 -1.82
N LEU A 95 -14.94 3.81 -0.97
CA LEU A 95 -15.65 3.72 0.31
C LEU A 95 -17.13 4.08 0.22
N PHE A 96 -17.49 4.95 -0.72
CA PHE A 96 -18.84 5.48 -0.86
C PHE A 96 -19.55 5.05 -2.15
N SER A 97 -18.94 4.17 -2.95
CA SER A 97 -19.61 3.41 -4.01
C SER A 97 -20.33 2.18 -3.46
#